data_AF-A0A7V4UCE0-F1
#
_entry.id   AF-A0A7V4UCE0-F1
#
_cell.length_a   1.000
_cell.length_b   1.000
_cell.length_c   1.000
_cell.angle_alpha   90.00
_cell.angle_beta   90.00
_cell.angle_gamma   90.00
#
_symmetry.space_group_name_H-M   'P 1'
#
loop_
_entity.id
_entity.type
_entity.pdbx_description
1 polymer ?
#
loop_
_entity_poly.entity_id
_entity_poly.type
_entity_poly.pdbx_seq_one_letter_code
_entity_poly.pdbx_strand_id
1 'polypeptide(L)'
;MKQRKHLRRVSKRDPQLVREELLRPSSYLGYDRDQLGVHFMAREAIELAESQFRRAAWLNPFEPAFRIHWAIALIRLKRTVQAHQIVREILAEQPSNREALALWRQYWREQPLPTATAVVRQPGGWR
;
A
#
# COMPACT_ATOMS: atom_id res chain seq x y z
N MET A 1 30.08 39.38 4.59
CA MET A 1 30.33 38.17 5.42
C MET A 1 29.20 37.16 5.20
N LYS A 2 29.56 35.88 5.12
CA LYS A 2 28.82 34.77 4.47
C LYS A 2 27.45 34.44 5.10
N GLN A 3 26.42 34.36 4.26
CA GLN A 3 25.13 33.75 4.59
C GLN A 3 25.31 32.24 4.86
N ARG A 4 24.95 31.79 6.05
CA ARG A 4 24.91 30.36 6.41
C ARG A 4 23.67 29.74 5.76
N LYS A 5 23.87 29.08 4.62
CA LYS A 5 22.86 28.21 4.01
C LYS A 5 22.52 27.08 4.99
N HIS A 6 21.30 27.08 5.52
CA HIS A 6 20.76 25.95 6.26
C HIS A 6 20.60 24.77 5.29
N LEU A 7 21.65 23.95 5.19
CA LEU A 7 21.56 22.63 4.57
C LEU A 7 20.59 21.82 5.40
N ARG A 8 19.36 21.66 4.89
CA ARG A 8 18.37 20.74 5.42
C ARG A 8 19.05 19.38 5.55
N ARG A 9 19.17 18.86 6.77
CA ARG A 9 19.56 17.47 7.02
C ARG A 9 18.54 16.60 6.31
N VAL A 10 18.89 16.09 5.13
CA VAL A 10 18.16 15.00 4.49
C VAL A 10 18.23 13.86 5.49
N SER A 11 17.09 13.53 6.10
CA SER A 11 16.95 12.35 6.95
C SER A 11 17.55 11.19 6.17
N LYS A 12 18.62 10.57 6.70
CA LYS A 12 19.21 9.39 6.08
C LYS A 12 18.12 8.34 6.10
N ARG A 13 17.44 8.13 4.96
CA ARG A 13 16.54 6.99 4.77
C ARG A 13 17.28 5.75 5.27
N ASP A 14 16.58 4.91 6.01
CA ASP A 14 17.15 3.67 6.55
C ASP A 14 17.94 2.96 5.44
N PRO A 15 19.26 2.71 5.63
CA PRO A 15 20.12 2.09 4.63
C PRO A 15 19.56 0.76 4.12
N GLN A 16 18.81 0.04 4.96
CA GLN A 16 18.16 -1.19 4.59
C GLN A 16 17.02 -0.95 3.59
N LEU A 17 16.18 0.05 3.84
CA LEU A 17 15.14 0.51 2.91
C LEU A 17 15.72 0.94 1.56
N VAL A 18 16.85 1.64 1.56
CA VAL A 18 17.54 2.06 0.32
C VAL A 18 18.07 0.83 -0.44
N ARG A 19 18.68 -0.12 0.26
CA ARG A 19 19.17 -1.36 -0.34
C ARG A 19 18.04 -2.19 -0.93
N GLU A 20 16.94 -2.32 -0.19
CA GLU A 20 15.75 -3.03 -0.67
C GLU A 20 15.16 -2.35 -1.90
N GLU A 21 15.05 -1.03 -1.90
CA GLU A 21 14.53 -0.22 -3.01
C GLU A 21 15.39 -0.34 -4.28
N LEU A 22 16.72 -0.46 -4.13
CA LEU A 22 17.66 -0.73 -5.23
C LEU A 22 17.54 -2.16 -5.81
N LEU A 23 17.06 -3.10 -5.00
CA LEU A 23 16.89 -4.50 -5.39
C LEU A 23 15.46 -4.81 -5.86
N ARG A 24 14.54 -3.83 -5.84
CA ARG A 24 13.19 -4.00 -6.37
C ARG A 24 13.25 -4.17 -7.89
N PRO A 25 12.46 -5.07 -8.49
CA PRO A 25 12.13 -4.97 -9.91
C PRO A 25 11.56 -3.56 -10.13
N SER A 26 12.16 -2.78 -11.04
CA SER A 26 11.86 -1.36 -11.37
C SER A 26 10.85 -0.66 -10.45
N SER A 27 11.25 0.43 -9.80
CA SER A 27 10.35 1.25 -8.97
C SER A 27 9.09 1.73 -9.69
N TYR A 28 9.05 1.68 -11.02
CA TYR A 28 7.92 2.07 -11.85
C TYR A 28 6.94 0.93 -12.17
N LEU A 29 7.22 -0.30 -11.75
CA LEU A 29 6.41 -1.47 -12.08
C LEU A 29 5.08 -1.44 -11.32
N GLY A 30 3.97 -1.66 -12.03
CA GLY A 30 2.63 -1.72 -11.45
C GLY A 30 1.85 -0.41 -11.46
N TYR A 31 2.50 0.74 -11.69
CA TYR A 31 1.78 2.02 -11.82
C TYR A 31 0.86 2.05 -13.05
N ASP A 32 1.25 1.41 -14.15
CA ASP A 32 0.41 1.23 -15.33
C ASP A 32 -0.90 0.48 -15.01
N ARG A 33 -0.77 -0.58 -14.22
CA ARG A 33 -1.90 -1.39 -13.73
C ARG A 33 -2.76 -0.59 -12.77
N ASP A 34 -2.16 0.13 -11.83
CA ASP A 34 -2.88 0.97 -10.89
C ASP A 34 -3.71 2.05 -11.59
N GLN A 35 -3.11 2.78 -12.54
CA GLN A 35 -3.80 3.80 -13.34
C GLN A 35 -4.98 3.20 -14.13
N LEU A 36 -4.80 2.02 -14.72
CA LEU A 36 -5.88 1.33 -15.40
C LEU A 36 -7.00 0.92 -14.41
N GLY A 37 -6.64 0.48 -13.21
CA GLY A 37 -7.59 0.18 -12.13
C GLY A 37 -8.40 1.40 -11.71
N VAL A 38 -7.75 2.56 -11.54
CA VAL A 38 -8.42 3.84 -11.26
C VAL A 38 -9.39 4.21 -12.39
N HIS A 39 -8.99 4.01 -13.65
CA HIS A 39 -9.89 4.24 -14.79
C HIS A 39 -11.13 3.34 -14.73
N PHE A 40 -10.96 2.05 -14.45
CA PHE A 40 -12.08 1.12 -14.30
C PHE A 40 -12.98 1.46 -13.10
N MET A 41 -12.41 1.90 -11.97
CA MET A 41 -13.17 2.38 -10.81
C MET A 41 -14.11 3.53 -11.15
N ALA A 42 -13.63 4.49 -11.96
CA ALA A 42 -14.40 5.65 -12.42
C ALA A 42 -15.53 5.26 -13.39
N ARG A 43 -15.43 4.10 -14.05
CA ARG A 43 -16.44 3.53 -14.95
C ARG A 43 -17.34 2.50 -14.27
N GLU A 44 -17.24 2.35 -12.95
CA GLU A 44 -17.95 1.35 -12.15
C GLU A 44 -17.67 -0.11 -12.55
N ALA A 45 -16.62 -0.37 -13.33
CA ALA A 45 -16.18 -1.71 -13.69
C ALA A 45 -15.29 -2.30 -12.57
N ILE A 46 -15.88 -2.54 -11.40
CA ILE A 46 -15.12 -2.76 -10.15
C ILE A 46 -14.33 -4.07 -10.17
N GLU A 47 -14.84 -5.12 -10.80
CA GLU A 47 -14.15 -6.41 -10.94
C GLU A 47 -12.88 -6.27 -11.79
N LEU A 48 -12.94 -5.47 -12.86
CA LEU A 48 -11.77 -5.18 -13.69
C LEU A 48 -10.76 -4.34 -12.91
N ALA A 49 -11.23 -3.36 -12.16
CA ALA A 49 -10.37 -2.54 -11.30
C ALA A 49 -9.64 -3.38 -10.24
N GLU A 50 -10.38 -4.25 -9.52
CA GLU A 50 -9.83 -5.16 -8.52
C GLU A 50 -8.71 -6.02 -9.09
N SER A 51 -8.93 -6.59 -10.29
CA SER A 51 -7.92 -7.40 -10.98
C SER A 51 -6.65 -6.60 -11.29
N GLN A 52 -6.78 -5.34 -11.72
CA GLN A 52 -5.62 -4.48 -12.00
C GLN A 52 -4.88 -4.09 -10.73
N PHE A 53 -5.58 -3.69 -9.66
CA PHE A 53 -4.93 -3.34 -8.38
C PHE A 53 -4.21 -4.53 -7.75
N ARG A 54 -4.83 -5.72 -7.78
CA ARG A 54 -4.17 -6.95 -7.36
C ARG A 54 -2.90 -7.21 -8.16
N ARG A 55 -2.92 -6.97 -9.47
CA ARG A 55 -1.72 -7.12 -10.31
C ARG A 55 -0.66 -6.07 -10.00
N ALA A 56 -1.05 -4.82 -9.74
CA ALA A 56 -0.14 -3.76 -9.31
C ALA A 56 0.58 -4.14 -8.00
N ALA A 57 -0.18 -4.60 -7.00
CA ALA A 57 0.36 -5.05 -5.72
C ALA A 57 1.28 -6.28 -5.86
N TRP A 58 0.99 -7.20 -6.79
CA TRP A 58 1.88 -8.33 -7.07
C TRP A 58 3.20 -7.88 -7.71
N LEU A 59 3.13 -6.94 -8.64
CA LEU A 59 4.28 -6.41 -9.35
C LEU A 59 5.20 -5.61 -8.42
N ASN A 60 4.61 -4.80 -7.54
CA ASN A 60 5.34 -4.00 -6.56
C ASN A 60 4.66 -4.07 -5.18
N PRO A 61 5.00 -5.08 -4.37
CA PRO A 61 4.42 -5.26 -3.04
C PRO A 61 4.90 -4.22 -2.02
N PHE A 62 5.84 -3.33 -2.39
CA PHE A 62 6.37 -2.30 -1.50
C PHE A 62 5.64 -0.96 -1.63
N GLU A 63 4.76 -0.81 -2.63
CA GLU A 63 3.91 0.37 -2.80
C GLU A 63 2.56 0.14 -2.07
N PRO A 64 2.37 0.70 -0.86
CA PRO A 64 1.13 0.48 -0.10
C PRO A 64 -0.11 1.01 -0.83
N ALA A 65 0.01 2.05 -1.66
CA ALA A 65 -1.12 2.62 -2.38
C ALA A 65 -1.87 1.58 -3.23
N PHE A 66 -1.14 0.64 -3.85
CA PHE A 66 -1.76 -0.42 -4.68
C PHE A 66 -2.64 -1.36 -3.86
N ARG A 67 -2.18 -1.75 -2.66
CA ARG A 67 -2.97 -2.57 -1.73
C ARG A 67 -4.16 -1.81 -1.17
N ILE A 68 -4.04 -0.49 -0.99
CA ILE A 68 -5.15 0.38 -0.54
C ILE A 68 -6.23 0.45 -1.62
N HIS A 69 -5.87 0.76 -2.87
CA HIS A 69 -6.82 0.77 -3.98
C HIS A 69 -7.50 -0.60 -4.16
N TRP A 70 -6.73 -1.68 -4.01
CA TRP A 70 -7.28 -3.04 -4.02
C TRP A 70 -8.32 -3.25 -2.90
N ALA A 71 -8.00 -2.86 -1.67
CA ALA A 71 -8.94 -2.95 -0.55
C ALA A 71 -10.22 -2.14 -0.78
N ILE A 72 -10.10 -0.93 -1.36
CA ILE A 72 -11.26 -0.09 -1.72
C ILE A 72 -12.14 -0.79 -2.75
N ALA A 73 -11.54 -1.38 -3.80
CA ALA A 73 -12.29 -2.14 -4.80
C ALA A 73 -13.01 -3.34 -4.17
N LEU A 74 -12.34 -4.08 -3.28
CA LEU A 74 -12.94 -5.20 -2.56
C LEU A 74 -14.12 -4.77 -1.66
N ILE A 75 -14.02 -3.62 -0.99
CA ILE A 75 -15.14 -3.05 -0.22
C ILE A 75 -16.33 -2.76 -1.12
N ARG A 76 -16.13 -2.14 -2.30
CA ARG A 76 -17.20 -1.88 -3.27
C ARG A 76 -17.83 -3.17 -3.79
N LEU A 77 -17.05 -4.24 -3.93
CA LEU A 77 -17.51 -5.58 -4.30
C LEU A 77 -18.15 -6.36 -3.13
N LYS A 78 -18.32 -5.74 -1.95
CA LYS A 78 -18.82 -6.38 -0.72
C LYS A 78 -17.96 -7.55 -0.22
N ARG A 79 -16.70 -7.63 -0.66
CA ARG A 79 -15.70 -8.62 -0.22
C ARG A 79 -14.94 -8.11 1.02
N THR A 80 -15.70 -7.67 2.02
CA THR A 80 -15.19 -6.90 3.17
C THR A 80 -14.17 -7.68 4.01
N VAL A 81 -14.25 -9.01 4.07
CA VAL A 81 -13.28 -9.85 4.81
C VAL A 81 -11.88 -9.78 4.21
N GLN A 82 -11.78 -9.83 2.86
CA GLN A 82 -10.49 -9.72 2.18
C GLN A 82 -9.90 -8.31 2.32
N ALA A 83 -10.76 -7.29 2.17
CA ALA A 83 -10.34 -5.90 2.36
C ALA A 83 -9.83 -5.64 3.79
N HIS A 84 -10.52 -6.19 4.80
CA HIS A 84 -10.13 -6.08 6.20
C HIS A 84 -8.72 -6.62 6.43
N GLN A 85 -8.45 -7.82 5.92
CA GLN A 85 -7.13 -8.44 6.04
C GLN A 85 -6.03 -7.57 5.42
N ILE A 86 -6.26 -7.03 4.22
CA ILE A 86 -5.29 -6.17 3.53
C ILE A 86 -5.01 -4.90 4.34
N VAL A 87 -6.05 -4.18 4.77
CA VAL A 87 -5.88 -2.94 5.55
C VAL A 87 -5.21 -3.23 6.89
N ARG A 88 -5.53 -4.36 7.53
CA ARG A 88 -4.90 -4.80 8.78
C ARG A 88 -3.40 -4.99 8.61
N GLU A 89 -2.98 -5.67 7.54
CA GLU A 89 -1.56 -5.91 7.24
C GLU A 89 -0.83 -4.60 6.94
N ILE A 90 -1.42 -3.69 6.15
CA ILE A 90 -0.83 -2.38 5.87
C ILE A 90 -0.60 -1.60 7.17
N LEU A 91 -1.55 -1.61 8.09
CA LEU A 91 -1.42 -0.91 9.37
C LEU A 91 -0.44 -1.59 10.35
N ALA A 92 -0.28 -2.90 10.27
CA ALA A 92 0.76 -3.61 11.03
C ALA A 92 2.16 -3.25 10.50
N GLU A 93 2.34 -3.13 9.19
CA GLU A 93 3.60 -2.75 8.55
C GLU A 93 3.89 -1.25 8.69
N GLN A 94 2.86 -0.41 8.54
CA GLN A 94 2.93 1.05 8.49
C GLN A 94 1.81 1.66 9.34
N PRO A 95 1.96 1.70 10.68
CA PRO A 95 0.92 2.19 11.58
C PRO A 95 0.49 3.65 11.35
N SER A 96 1.33 4.45 10.69
CA SER A 96 1.07 5.85 10.35
C SER A 96 0.46 6.06 8.96
N ASN A 97 0.15 4.99 8.21
CA ASN A 97 -0.44 5.11 6.88
C ASN A 97 -1.84 5.73 6.96
N ARG A 98 -1.95 6.99 6.50
CA ARG A 98 -3.14 7.84 6.70
C ARG A 98 -4.38 7.27 6.02
N GLU A 99 -4.23 6.73 4.81
CA GLU A 99 -5.34 6.18 4.03
C GLU A 99 -5.84 4.87 4.63
N ALA A 100 -4.93 3.97 5.03
CA ALA A 100 -5.31 2.74 5.73
C ALA A 100 -6.00 3.03 7.07
N LEU A 101 -5.52 4.04 7.82
CA LEU A 101 -6.20 4.50 9.05
C LEU A 101 -7.59 5.07 8.78
N ALA A 102 -7.76 5.82 7.68
CA ALA A 102 -9.06 6.35 7.29
C ALA A 102 -10.04 5.21 6.96
N LEU A 103 -9.61 4.22 6.17
CA LEU A 103 -10.40 3.03 5.89
C LEU A 103 -10.75 2.25 7.16
N TRP A 104 -9.79 2.07 8.07
CA TRP A 104 -10.05 1.39 9.35
C TRP A 104 -11.11 2.08 10.18
N ARG A 105 -10.99 3.40 10.34
CA ARG A 105 -11.98 4.20 11.09
C ARG A 105 -13.34 4.24 10.42
N GLN A 106 -13.40 4.10 9.10
CA GLN A 106 -14.66 4.09 8.38
C GLN A 106 -15.38 2.73 8.47
N TYR A 107 -14.66 1.62 8.32
CA TYR A 107 -15.28 0.29 8.15
C TYR A 107 -15.13 -0.63 9.37
N TRP A 108 -14.14 -0.41 10.25
CA TRP A 108 -13.81 -1.30 11.36
C TRP A 108 -13.51 -0.55 12.67
N ARG A 109 -14.18 0.59 12.90
CA ARG A 109 -13.93 1.48 14.06
C ARG A 109 -14.03 0.81 15.43
N GLU A 110 -14.87 -0.23 15.54
CA GLU A 110 -15.09 -0.97 16.79
C GLU A 110 -13.94 -1.94 17.11
N GLN A 111 -13.05 -2.19 16.13
CA GLN A 111 -11.89 -3.05 16.31
C GLN A 111 -10.66 -2.22 16.70
N PRO A 112 -9.82 -2.74 17.61
CA PRO A 112 -8.58 -2.08 17.98
C PRO A 112 -7.65 -1.99 16.77
N LEU A 113 -6.85 -0.91 16.70
CA LEU A 113 -5.85 -0.76 15.64
C LEU A 113 -4.86 -1.93 15.69
N PRO A 114 -4.39 -2.41 14.52
CA PRO A 114 -3.41 -3.49 14.48
C PRO A 114 -2.11 -3.01 15.12
N THR A 115 -1.60 -3.78 16.06
CA THR A 115 -0.26 -3.54 16.61
C THR A 115 0.78 -3.84 15.54
N ALA A 116 1.87 -3.07 15.50
CA ALA A 116 3.01 -3.37 14.65
C ALA A 116 3.60 -4.72 15.06
N THR A 117 3.20 -5.79 14.37
CA THR A 117 3.88 -7.07 14.45
C THR A 117 5.09 -7.01 13.54
N ALA A 118 6.23 -7.53 14.00
CA ALA A 118 7.37 -7.79 13.14
C ALA A 118 6.97 -8.86 12.12
N VAL A 119 6.32 -8.45 11.02
CA VAL A 119 5.92 -9.37 9.95
C VAL A 119 7.18 -9.74 9.18
N VAL A 120 7.72 -10.92 9.47
CA VAL A 120 8.71 -11.57 8.62
C VAL A 120 8.05 -11.87 7.29
N ARG A 121 8.31 -11.04 6.28
CA ARG A 121 7.78 -11.21 4.93
C ARG A 121 8.41 -12.46 4.29
N GLN A 122 7.69 -13.57 4.26
CA GLN A 122 8.05 -14.74 3.45
C GLN A 122 7.85 -14.39 1.96
N PRO A 123 8.91 -14.36 1.14
CA PRO A 123 8.75 -14.16 -0.29
C PRO A 123 8.27 -15.49 -0.91
N GLY A 124 7.02 -15.56 -1.37
CA GLY A 124 6.60 -16.61 -2.33
C GLY A 124 5.41 -17.52 -1.96
N GLY A 125 4.54 -17.14 -1.02
CA GLY A 125 3.43 -17.99 -0.60
C GLY A 125 2.05 -17.60 -1.13
N TRP A 126 1.81 -17.63 -2.45
CA TRP A 126 0.43 -17.66 -2.99
C TRP A 126 0.39 -18.63 -4.18
N ARG A 127 -0.10 -19.84 -3.91
CA ARG A 127 -0.48 -20.84 -4.93
C ARG A 127 -1.80 -20.47 -5.57
#